data_AF-A0A6I3LSM6-F1
#
_entry.id   AF-A0A6I3LSM6-F1
#
_cell.length_a   1.000
_cell.length_b   1.000
_cell.length_c   1.000
_cell.angle_alpha   90.00
_cell.angle_beta   90.00
_cell.angle_gamma   90.00
#
_symmetry.space_group_name_H-M   'P 1'
#
loop_
_entity.id
_entity.type
_entity.pdbx_description
1 polymer ?
#
loop_
_entity_poly.entity_id
_entity_poly.type
_entity_poly.pdbx_seq_one_letter_code
_entity_poly.pdbx_strand_id
1 'polypeptide(L)'
;MKQLIIALFLISNITLLAQTSQFSGNYNRKLSDGEKHIIEYHLTLNSDGTFVFHSYSKLQGGTPPEANQYGKGKWSAKGDLITFSSNKQEDFDEKNTLDFNKSTARFITKNPRDKSDKIVKTKLQFLESEIFWMSRIDIFKE
;
A
#
# COMPACT_ATOMS: atom_id res chain seq x y z
N MET A 1 21.59 -4.75 36.67
CA MET A 1 21.16 -3.53 35.92
C MET A 1 21.42 -3.64 34.41
N LYS A 2 22.63 -4.01 33.95
CA LYS A 2 22.94 -4.15 32.50
C LYS A 2 22.01 -5.12 31.74
N GLN A 3 21.70 -6.28 32.34
CA GLN A 3 20.78 -7.27 31.73
C GLN A 3 19.33 -6.77 31.62
N LEU A 4 18.88 -5.95 32.57
CA LEU A 4 17.52 -5.37 32.56
C LEU A 4 17.38 -4.29 31.47
N ILE A 5 18.44 -3.51 31.22
CA ILE A 5 18.45 -2.50 30.15
C ILE A 5 18.40 -3.18 28.78
N ILE A 6 19.17 -4.25 28.57
CA ILE A 6 19.16 -5.04 27.32
C ILE A 6 17.78 -5.67 27.10
N ALA A 7 17.17 -6.25 28.15
CA ALA A 7 15.83 -6.80 28.06
C ALA A 7 14.77 -5.74 27.69
N LEU A 8 14.87 -4.53 28.28
CA LEU A 8 13.97 -3.42 27.96
C LEU A 8 14.10 -2.95 26.50
N PHE A 9 15.32 -2.91 25.97
CA PHE A 9 15.58 -2.61 24.55
C PHE A 9 15.08 -3.71 23.60
N LEU A 10 15.09 -4.99 24.02
CA LEU A 10 14.51 -6.05 23.19
C LEU A 10 12.98 -5.92 23.09
N ILE A 11 12.31 -5.63 24.21
CA ILE A 11 10.82 -5.58 24.27
C ILE A 11 10.27 -4.42 23.44
N SER A 12 10.95 -3.26 23.40
CA SER A 12 10.49 -2.11 22.61
C SER A 12 10.46 -2.40 21.11
N ASN A 13 11.47 -3.10 20.58
CA ASN A 13 11.53 -3.47 19.16
C ASN A 13 10.41 -4.45 18.76
N ILE A 14 10.03 -5.38 19.64
CA ILE A 14 8.96 -6.36 19.36
C ILE A 14 7.59 -5.68 19.17
N THR A 15 7.30 -4.62 19.93
CA THR A 15 6.02 -3.90 19.81
C THR A 15 5.86 -3.12 18.50
N LEU A 16 6.96 -2.62 17.93
CA LEU A 16 6.96 -1.94 16.62
C LEU A 16 6.67 -2.91 15.47
N LEU A 17 7.27 -4.11 15.52
CA LEU A 17 7.01 -5.19 14.55
C LEU A 17 5.57 -5.70 14.60
N ALA A 18 4.93 -5.71 15.77
CA ALA A 18 3.53 -6.13 15.89
C ALA A 18 2.59 -5.17 15.15
N GLN A 19 2.86 -3.85 15.18
CA GLN A 19 2.04 -2.86 14.47
C GLN A 19 2.22 -2.95 12.95
N THR A 20 3.44 -3.20 12.46
CA THR A 20 3.68 -3.32 11.00
C THR A 20 3.03 -4.57 10.40
N SER A 21 2.96 -5.67 11.16
CA SER A 21 2.36 -6.93 10.69
C SER A 21 0.90 -6.79 10.26
N GLN A 22 0.11 -5.94 10.94
CA GLN A 22 -1.31 -5.73 10.60
C GLN A 22 -1.49 -5.11 9.22
N PHE A 23 -0.62 -4.16 8.84
CA PHE A 23 -0.70 -3.44 7.57
C PHE A 23 0.04 -4.14 6.44
N SER A 24 1.09 -4.89 6.76
CA SER A 24 1.86 -5.64 5.75
C SER A 24 0.98 -6.66 5.01
N GLY A 25 1.32 -6.91 3.74
CA GLY A 25 0.63 -7.85 2.87
C GLY A 25 0.41 -7.33 1.46
N ASN A 26 -0.26 -8.14 0.65
CA ASN A 26 -0.63 -7.81 -0.72
C ASN A 26 -2.01 -7.17 -0.76
N TYR A 27 -2.14 -6.19 -1.64
CA TYR A 27 -3.37 -5.49 -1.92
C TYR A 27 -3.58 -5.45 -3.42
N ASN A 28 -4.83 -5.66 -3.85
CA ASN A 28 -5.19 -5.58 -5.25
C ASN A 28 -6.49 -4.81 -5.48
N ARG A 29 -6.64 -4.32 -6.70
CA ARG A 29 -7.92 -3.89 -7.24
C ARG A 29 -7.92 -4.13 -8.75
N LYS A 30 -8.99 -4.74 -9.25
CA LYS A 30 -9.28 -4.84 -10.67
C LYS A 30 -10.51 -4.01 -11.01
N LEU A 31 -10.37 -3.16 -12.00
CA LEU A 31 -11.45 -2.39 -12.63
C LEU A 31 -11.54 -2.87 -14.08
N SER A 32 -12.69 -3.38 -14.48
CA SER A 32 -12.85 -3.88 -15.85
C SER A 32 -14.26 -3.71 -16.39
N ASP A 33 -14.35 -3.35 -17.66
CA ASP A 33 -15.56 -3.45 -18.50
C ASP A 33 -15.35 -4.56 -19.53
N GLY A 34 -15.49 -5.81 -19.07
CA GLY A 34 -15.09 -7.00 -19.83
C GLY A 34 -13.60 -7.03 -20.16
N GLU A 35 -13.25 -7.54 -21.34
CA GLU A 35 -11.86 -7.61 -21.82
C GLU A 35 -11.37 -6.33 -22.53
N LYS A 36 -12.26 -5.34 -22.70
CA LYS A 36 -11.97 -4.14 -23.52
C LYS A 36 -11.19 -3.09 -22.76
N HIS A 37 -11.55 -2.86 -21.51
CA HIS A 37 -10.89 -1.89 -20.63
C HIS A 37 -10.60 -2.57 -19.31
N ILE A 38 -9.33 -2.72 -18.97
CA ILE A 38 -8.86 -3.33 -17.73
C ILE A 38 -7.86 -2.36 -17.08
N ILE A 39 -8.00 -2.16 -15.78
CA ILE A 39 -7.01 -1.51 -14.94
C ILE A 39 -6.84 -2.37 -13.69
N GLU A 40 -5.60 -2.77 -13.43
CA GLU A 40 -5.22 -3.60 -12.29
C GLU A 40 -4.16 -2.87 -11.48
N TYR A 41 -4.35 -2.85 -10.16
CA TYR A 41 -3.41 -2.31 -9.20
C TYR A 41 -2.96 -3.44 -8.29
N HIS A 42 -1.65 -3.57 -8.10
CA HIS A 42 -1.02 -4.45 -7.14
C HIS A 42 -0.11 -3.61 -6.25
N LEU A 43 -0.29 -3.69 -4.93
CA LEU A 43 0.56 -3.06 -3.93
C LEU A 43 0.96 -4.10 -2.91
N THR A 44 2.26 -4.22 -2.65
CA THR A 44 2.77 -5.02 -1.53
C THR A 44 3.37 -4.08 -0.50
N LEU A 45 2.88 -4.15 0.74
CA LEU A 45 3.49 -3.52 1.90
C LEU A 45 4.37 -4.55 2.62
N ASN A 46 5.69 -4.44 2.52
CA ASN A 46 6.63 -5.33 3.18
C ASN A 46 6.74 -4.97 4.67
N SER A 47 6.95 -5.98 5.53
CA SER A 47 7.05 -5.80 6.98
C SER A 47 8.26 -4.97 7.44
N ASP A 48 9.27 -4.81 6.57
CA ASP A 48 10.47 -3.98 6.79
C ASP A 48 10.23 -2.48 6.53
N GLY A 49 9.01 -2.09 6.18
CA GLY A 49 8.65 -0.70 5.88
C GLY A 49 8.90 -0.29 4.44
N THR A 50 9.20 -1.22 3.53
CA THR A 50 9.28 -0.96 2.08
C THR A 50 7.97 -1.33 1.37
N PHE A 51 7.71 -0.75 0.21
CA PHE A 51 6.59 -1.14 -0.64
C PHE A 51 7.01 -1.26 -2.11
N VAL A 52 6.22 -2.05 -2.85
CA VAL A 52 6.27 -2.11 -4.31
C VAL A 52 4.86 -2.00 -4.87
N PHE A 53 4.72 -1.26 -5.95
CA PHE A 53 3.46 -0.99 -6.63
C PHE A 53 3.59 -1.27 -8.13
N HIS A 54 2.55 -1.87 -8.70
CA HIS A 54 2.40 -2.09 -10.13
C HIS A 54 0.98 -1.73 -10.54
N SER A 55 0.86 -0.85 -11.54
CA SER A 55 -0.37 -0.63 -12.29
C SER A 55 -0.22 -1.23 -13.69
N TYR A 56 -1.16 -2.09 -14.03
CA TYR A 56 -1.39 -2.56 -15.40
C TYR A 56 -2.65 -1.91 -15.94
N SER A 57 -2.63 -1.47 -17.19
CA SER A 57 -3.83 -1.04 -17.88
C SER A 57 -3.84 -1.54 -19.31
N LYS A 58 -5.01 -1.93 -19.78
CA LYS A 58 -5.30 -2.32 -21.16
C LYS A 58 -6.53 -1.59 -21.63
N LEU A 59 -6.41 -0.87 -22.74
CA LEU A 59 -7.49 -0.09 -23.33
C LEU A 59 -7.61 -0.46 -24.82
N GLN A 60 -8.72 -1.08 -25.20
CA GLN A 60 -9.00 -1.40 -26.60
C GLN A 60 -9.09 -0.11 -27.41
N GLY A 61 -8.24 0.02 -28.43
CA GLY A 61 -8.14 1.23 -29.24
C GLY A 61 -7.34 2.38 -28.60
N GLY A 62 -6.72 2.15 -27.43
CA GLY A 62 -5.75 3.06 -26.83
C GLY A 62 -4.40 3.02 -27.55
N THR A 63 -3.65 4.11 -27.48
CA THR A 63 -2.27 4.20 -27.97
C THR A 63 -1.39 4.75 -26.84
N PRO A 64 -0.58 3.92 -26.15
CA PRO A 64 -0.44 2.48 -26.35
C PRO A 64 -1.68 1.68 -25.87
N PRO A 65 -1.92 0.48 -26.43
CA PRO A 65 -3.06 -0.35 -26.05
C PRO A 65 -2.89 -0.97 -24.65
N GLU A 66 -1.64 -1.11 -24.19
CA GLU A 66 -1.31 -1.59 -22.86
C GLU A 66 -0.23 -0.70 -22.24
N ALA A 67 -0.33 -0.45 -20.95
CA ALA A 67 0.66 0.31 -20.19
C ALA A 67 0.94 -0.34 -18.84
N ASN A 68 2.21 -0.35 -18.47
CA ASN A 68 2.70 -0.81 -17.17
C ASN A 68 3.41 0.35 -16.48
N GLN A 69 3.07 0.58 -15.21
CA GLN A 69 3.69 1.62 -14.41
C GLN A 69 4.04 1.05 -13.04
N TYR A 70 5.24 1.39 -12.55
CA TYR A 70 5.75 0.82 -11.31
C TYR A 70 6.22 1.92 -10.37
N GLY A 71 6.10 1.67 -9.07
CA GLY A 71 6.63 2.52 -8.02
C GLY A 71 7.15 1.65 -6.88
N LYS A 72 8.16 2.16 -6.16
CA LYS A 72 8.66 1.56 -4.93
C LYS A 72 9.06 2.66 -3.95
N GLY A 73 9.29 2.26 -2.72
CA GLY A 73 9.77 3.18 -1.69
C GLY A 73 9.49 2.66 -0.30
N LYS A 74 9.25 3.58 0.64
CA LYS A 74 8.98 3.28 2.04
C LYS A 74 7.56 3.65 2.44
N TRP A 75 7.04 2.95 3.43
CA TRP A 75 5.77 3.27 4.06
C TRP A 75 5.92 3.27 5.59
N SER A 76 5.04 4.02 6.25
CA SER A 76 4.91 4.04 7.70
C SER A 76 3.44 4.14 8.09
N ALA A 77 3.11 3.74 9.32
CA ALA A 77 1.76 3.81 9.84
C ALA A 77 1.71 4.65 11.12
N LYS A 78 0.67 5.48 11.25
CA LYS A 78 0.31 6.16 12.49
C LYS A 78 -1.19 6.01 12.72
N GLY A 79 -1.57 5.13 13.64
CA GLY A 79 -2.96 4.71 13.77
C GLY A 79 -3.39 3.93 12.53
N ASP A 80 -4.47 4.37 11.87
CA ASP A 80 -4.97 3.81 10.61
C ASP A 80 -4.49 4.57 9.37
N LEU A 81 -3.66 5.61 9.53
CA LEU A 81 -3.09 6.36 8.43
C LEU A 81 -1.75 5.75 7.99
N ILE A 82 -1.68 5.35 6.73
CA ILE A 82 -0.49 4.88 6.03
C ILE A 82 0.07 6.03 5.20
N THR A 83 1.35 6.34 5.36
CA THR A 83 2.06 7.36 4.60
C THR A 83 3.12 6.69 3.74
N PHE A 84 3.13 7.01 2.45
CA PHE A 84 4.11 6.56 1.47
C PHE A 84 5.14 7.64 1.20
N SER A 85 6.36 7.20 0.90
CA SER A 85 7.47 8.06 0.49
C SER A 85 8.31 7.37 -0.57
N SER A 86 8.58 8.06 -1.67
CA SER A 86 9.54 7.65 -2.69
C SER A 86 10.66 8.69 -2.76
N ASN A 87 11.91 8.23 -2.69
CA ASN A 87 13.09 9.04 -2.91
C ASN A 87 13.55 8.86 -4.36
N LYS A 88 13.55 9.95 -5.15
CA LYS A 88 13.93 9.91 -6.57
C LYS A 88 15.35 9.39 -6.85
N GLN A 89 16.26 9.44 -5.88
CA GLN A 89 17.64 8.97 -6.04
C GLN A 89 17.80 7.48 -5.71
N GLU A 90 16.97 6.94 -4.81
CA GLU A 90 17.11 5.56 -4.30
C GLU A 90 16.05 4.62 -4.88
N ASP A 91 14.83 5.13 -5.03
CA ASP A 91 13.64 4.35 -5.36
C ASP A 91 13.28 4.41 -6.85
N PHE A 92 13.86 5.33 -7.63
CA PHE A 92 13.61 5.40 -9.06
C PHE A 92 14.69 4.66 -9.86
N ASP A 93 14.24 3.96 -10.89
CA ASP A 93 15.08 3.29 -11.87
C ASP A 93 14.36 3.29 -13.24
N GLU A 94 14.91 2.58 -14.23
CA GLU A 94 14.31 2.50 -15.57
C GLU A 94 12.86 1.99 -15.56
N LYS A 95 12.48 1.20 -14.55
CA LYS A 95 11.15 0.58 -14.42
C LYS A 95 10.27 1.32 -13.42
N ASN A 96 10.81 1.71 -12.27
CA ASN A 96 10.11 2.33 -11.16
C ASN A 96 10.14 3.86 -11.31
N THR A 97 9.04 4.44 -11.76
CA THR A 97 8.96 5.86 -12.12
C THR A 97 7.82 6.61 -11.41
N LEU A 98 6.90 5.89 -10.75
CA LEU A 98 5.78 6.49 -10.04
C LEU A 98 6.22 7.11 -8.71
N ASP A 99 5.90 8.40 -8.54
CA ASP A 99 6.21 9.16 -7.34
C ASP A 99 5.08 9.05 -6.32
N PHE A 100 5.27 8.18 -5.31
CA PHE A 100 4.34 8.07 -4.19
C PHE A 100 4.69 9.03 -3.05
N ASN A 101 5.66 9.94 -3.22
CA ASN A 101 6.03 10.87 -2.16
C ASN A 101 4.81 11.65 -1.64
N LYS A 102 4.67 11.68 -0.30
CA LYS A 102 3.54 12.30 0.41
C LYS A 102 2.17 11.68 0.11
N SER A 103 2.11 10.55 -0.58
CA SER A 103 0.83 9.85 -0.75
C SER A 103 0.39 9.27 0.58
N THR A 104 -0.91 9.30 0.85
CA THR A 104 -1.49 8.77 2.09
C THR A 104 -2.67 7.88 1.79
N ALA A 105 -2.85 6.84 2.61
CA ALA A 105 -4.00 5.96 2.55
C ALA A 105 -4.50 5.60 3.95
N ARG A 106 -5.80 5.36 4.09
CA ARG A 106 -6.40 4.89 5.33
C ARG A 106 -6.60 3.38 5.28
N PHE A 107 -6.09 2.69 6.28
CA PHE A 107 -6.35 1.27 6.50
C PHE A 107 -7.75 1.09 7.11
N ILE A 108 -8.62 0.37 6.41
CA ILE A 108 -9.99 0.11 6.83
C ILE A 108 -10.17 -1.39 6.96
N THR A 109 -10.54 -1.84 8.14
CA THR A 109 -10.89 -3.23 8.43
C THR A 109 -12.12 -3.28 9.33
N LYS A 110 -12.69 -4.47 9.55
CA LYS A 110 -13.81 -4.64 10.46
C LYS A 110 -13.41 -4.21 11.87
N ASN A 111 -14.22 -3.38 12.51
CA ASN A 111 -13.97 -3.01 13.90
C ASN A 111 -14.10 -4.27 14.76
N PRO A 112 -13.11 -4.62 15.61
CA PRO A 112 -13.21 -5.80 16.49
C PRO A 112 -14.43 -5.79 17.43
N ARG A 113 -15.01 -4.61 17.69
CA ARG A 113 -16.22 -4.44 18.50
C ARG A 113 -17.53 -4.58 17.72
N ASP A 114 -17.46 -4.53 16.39
CA ASP A 114 -18.63 -4.71 15.51
C ASP A 114 -18.97 -6.20 15.40
N LYS A 115 -20.06 -6.60 16.07
CA LYS A 115 -20.58 -7.98 16.10
C LYS A 115 -21.59 -8.26 14.99
N SER A 116 -21.89 -7.31 14.11
CA SER A 116 -22.82 -7.55 13.01
C SER A 116 -22.26 -8.56 12.01
N ASP A 117 -23.13 -9.21 11.25
CA ASP A 117 -22.72 -10.15 10.19
C ASP A 117 -22.20 -9.43 8.93
N LYS A 118 -22.00 -8.11 9.00
CA LYS A 118 -21.47 -7.32 7.89
C LYS A 118 -20.05 -7.80 7.54
N ILE A 119 -19.86 -8.14 6.27
CA ILE A 119 -18.55 -8.43 5.69
C ILE A 119 -17.90 -7.08 5.33
N VAL A 120 -16.87 -6.71 6.09
CA VAL A 120 -16.03 -5.54 5.79
C VAL A 120 -14.73 -6.06 5.21
N LYS A 121 -14.56 -5.89 3.89
CA LYS A 121 -13.29 -6.24 3.24
C LYS A 121 -12.20 -5.28 3.70
N THR A 122 -11.10 -5.84 4.19
CA THR A 122 -9.91 -5.05 4.55
C THR A 122 -9.37 -4.35 3.31
N LYS A 123 -9.07 -3.06 3.41
CA LYS A 123 -8.62 -2.23 2.28
C LYS A 123 -7.73 -1.09 2.73
N LEU A 124 -6.97 -0.55 1.78
CA LEU A 124 -6.37 0.78 1.84
C LEU A 124 -7.18 1.71 0.96
N GLN A 125 -7.67 2.80 1.54
CA GLN A 125 -8.31 3.88 0.82
C GLN A 125 -7.31 5.03 0.65
N PHE A 126 -6.81 5.26 -0.55
CA PHE A 126 -5.94 6.40 -0.82
C PHE A 126 -6.70 7.70 -0.61
N LEU A 127 -6.15 8.58 0.22
CA LEU A 127 -6.73 9.90 0.53
C LEU A 127 -6.11 10.94 -0.39
N GLU A 128 -4.78 10.97 -0.45
CA GLU A 128 -4.00 11.94 -1.19
C GLU A 128 -2.88 11.24 -1.96
N SER A 129 -2.62 11.68 -3.18
CA SER A 129 -1.48 11.26 -4.00
C SER A 129 -1.28 12.27 -5.12
N GLU A 130 -0.03 12.56 -5.47
CA GLU A 130 0.31 13.33 -6.67
C GLU A 130 0.05 12.52 -7.95
N ILE A 131 -0.06 11.19 -7.83
CA ILE A 131 -0.51 10.30 -8.90
C ILE A 131 -2.04 10.44 -9.02
N PHE A 132 -2.50 11.19 -10.02
CA PHE A 132 -3.89 11.65 -10.09
C PHE A 132 -4.93 10.52 -10.04
N TRP A 133 -4.63 9.37 -10.66
CA TRP A 133 -5.55 8.23 -10.68
C TRP A 133 -5.54 7.40 -9.40
N MET A 134 -4.61 7.64 -8.47
CA MET A 134 -4.56 6.94 -7.18
C MET A 134 -5.38 7.64 -6.11
N SER A 135 -5.62 8.95 -6.23
CA SER A 135 -6.43 9.67 -5.24
C SER A 135 -7.85 9.07 -5.15
N ARG A 136 -8.31 8.77 -3.93
CA ARG A 136 -9.63 8.20 -3.62
C ARG A 136 -9.88 6.77 -4.13
N ILE A 137 -8.84 6.05 -4.55
CA ILE A 137 -8.96 4.64 -4.91
C ILE A 137 -8.90 3.75 -3.65
N ASP A 138 -9.77 2.74 -3.62
CA ASP A 138 -9.69 1.66 -2.65
C ASP A 138 -8.94 0.46 -3.25
N ILE A 139 -7.90 -0.04 -2.59
CA ILE A 139 -7.27 -1.34 -2.92
C ILE A 139 -7.49 -2.32 -1.77
N PHE A 140 -7.87 -3.56 -2.08
CA PHE A 140 -8.32 -4.54 -1.10
C PHE A 140 -7.21 -5.50 -0.72
N LYS A 141 -7.11 -5.83 0.56
CA LYS A 141 -6.13 -6.81 1.05
C LYS A 141 -6.53 -8.22 0.57
N GLU A 142 -5.54 -8.98 0.11
CA GLU A 142 -5.68 -10.40 -0.27
C GLU A 142 -5.88 -11.31 0.95
#